data_AF-A0A3N0KR05-F1
#
_entry.id   AF-A0A3N0KR05-F1
#
_cell.length_a   1.000
_cell.length_b   1.000
_cell.length_c   1.000
_cell.angle_alpha   90.00
_cell.angle_beta   90.00
_cell.angle_gamma   90.00
#
_symmetry.space_group_name_H-M   'P 1'
#
loop_
_entity.id
_entity.type
_entity.pdbx_description
1 polymer ?
#
loop_
_entity_poly.entity_id
_entity_poly.type
_entity_poly.pdbx_seq_one_letter_code
_entity_poly.pdbx_strand_id
1 'polypeptide(L)'
;MRQSYLPLFRACCQCTYPDPALRTDEIIVFFEAEDRVRASKKIVRLLADLWGCRESFVEVWNLEDEHELVLSSVNVSVSRYWMMLEIGSGPSGPVYIDVKRDGYPLLLVSPRKLQQLYQALGEVPHE
;
A
#
# COMPACT_ATOMS: atom_id res chain seq x y z
N MET A 1 -5.67 -26.40 12.75
CA MET A 1 -4.86 -25.19 13.02
C MET A 1 -5.50 -24.02 12.29
N ARG A 2 -5.96 -22.98 12.99
CA ARG A 2 -6.37 -21.73 12.32
C ARG A 2 -5.09 -21.06 11.83
N GLN A 3 -4.90 -20.93 10.51
CA GLN A 3 -3.85 -20.05 9.99
C GLN A 3 -4.14 -18.64 10.50
N SER A 4 -3.29 -18.13 11.40
CA SER A 4 -3.33 -16.70 11.73
C SER A 4 -2.72 -15.97 10.55
N TYR A 5 -3.57 -15.32 9.75
CA TYR A 5 -3.08 -14.40 8.72
C TYR A 5 -2.54 -13.17 9.43
N LEU A 6 -1.36 -12.72 9.02
CA LEU A 6 -0.80 -11.46 9.49
C LEU A 6 -1.73 -10.31 9.04
N PRO A 7 -1.88 -9.23 9.83
CA PRO A 7 -2.49 -8.00 9.36
C PRO A 7 -1.89 -7.50 8.04
N LEU A 8 -2.74 -6.96 7.17
CA LEU A 8 -2.32 -6.27 5.94
C LEU A 8 -2.17 -4.77 6.25
N PHE A 9 -1.07 -4.19 5.81
CA PHE A 9 -0.78 -2.76 5.89
C PHE A 9 -0.66 -2.16 4.51
N ARG A 10 -0.97 -0.86 4.41
CA ARG A 10 -0.68 0.00 3.27
C ARG A 10 0.16 1.19 3.74
N ALA A 11 1.09 1.65 2.92
CA ALA A 11 1.78 2.92 3.12
C ALA A 11 2.10 3.58 1.79
N CYS A 12 2.24 4.90 1.80
CA CYS A 12 2.93 5.65 0.76
C CYS A 12 4.42 5.65 1.07
N CYS A 13 5.26 5.40 0.06
CA CYS A 13 6.70 5.27 0.23
C CYS A 13 7.46 5.95 -0.89
N GLN A 14 8.65 6.47 -0.58
CA GLN A 14 9.51 7.11 -1.56
C GLN A 14 10.99 6.90 -1.24
N CYS A 15 11.81 6.68 -2.26
CA CYS A 15 13.26 6.79 -2.16
C CYS A 15 13.70 8.25 -2.34
N THR A 16 14.26 8.84 -1.29
CA THR A 16 14.70 10.24 -1.25
C THR A 16 16.21 10.40 -1.48
N TYR A 17 16.81 9.49 -2.25
CA TYR A 17 18.23 9.53 -2.57
C TYR A 17 18.63 10.91 -3.15
N PRO A 18 19.79 11.48 -2.79
CA PRO A 18 20.16 12.82 -3.24
C PRO A 18 20.21 12.96 -4.76
N ASP A 19 20.72 11.93 -5.45
CA ASP A 19 20.72 11.84 -6.91
C ASP A 19 19.29 11.64 -7.43
N PRO A 20 18.73 12.60 -8.20
CA PRO A 20 17.39 12.49 -8.76
C PRO A 20 17.19 11.25 -9.64
N ALA A 21 18.23 10.74 -10.28
CA ALA A 21 18.14 9.54 -11.12
C ALA A 21 17.90 8.25 -10.30
N LEU A 22 18.11 8.30 -8.99
CA LEU A 22 17.92 7.19 -8.06
C LEU A 22 16.73 7.40 -7.12
N ARG A 23 15.96 8.48 -7.30
CA ARG A 23 14.71 8.68 -6.57
C ARG A 23 13.61 7.85 -7.19
N THR A 24 12.62 7.52 -6.38
CA THR A 24 11.34 7.03 -6.87
C THR A 24 10.32 8.16 -6.77
N ASP A 25 9.26 8.08 -7.57
CA ASP A 25 8.02 8.76 -7.25
C ASP A 25 7.40 8.13 -5.98
N GLU A 26 6.34 8.74 -5.45
CA GLU A 26 5.54 8.11 -4.40
C GLU A 26 4.96 6.80 -4.94
N ILE A 27 5.21 5.69 -4.22
CA ILE A 27 4.60 4.41 -4.51
C ILE A 27 3.73 3.97 -3.34
N ILE A 28 2.60 3.33 -3.66
CA ILE A 28 1.77 2.68 -2.65
C ILE A 28 2.27 1.25 -2.46
N VAL A 29 2.51 0.87 -1.22
CA VAL A 29 3.03 -0.46 -0.87
C VAL A 29 2.06 -1.17 0.06
N PHE A 30 1.65 -2.39 -0.33
CA PHE A 30 0.91 -3.30 0.52
C PHE A 30 1.83 -4.38 1.07
N PHE A 31 1.77 -4.64 2.37
CA PHE A 31 2.63 -5.63 3.00
C PHE A 31 2.04 -6.20 4.29
N GLU A 32 2.50 -7.39 4.69
CA GLU A 32 2.02 -8.05 5.90
C GLU A 32 2.98 -7.88 7.08
N ALA A 33 2.47 -7.59 8.27
CA ALA A 33 3.24 -7.49 9.51
C ALA A 33 2.38 -7.82 10.74
N GLU A 34 3.00 -8.22 11.85
CA GLU A 34 2.28 -8.63 13.07
C GLU A 34 1.62 -7.45 13.78
N ASP A 35 2.27 -6.28 13.75
CA ASP A 35 1.80 -5.05 14.36
C ASP A 35 2.47 -3.84 13.69
N ARG A 36 1.97 -2.65 14.00
CA ARG A 36 2.42 -1.36 13.44
C ARG A 36 3.90 -1.05 13.70
N VAL A 37 4.45 -1.45 14.85
CA VAL A 37 5.87 -1.21 15.20
C VAL A 37 6.79 -2.09 14.36
N ARG A 38 6.40 -3.35 14.14
CA ARG A 38 7.10 -4.24 13.23
C ARG A 38 6.90 -3.81 11.78
N ALA A 39 5.71 -3.32 11.45
CA ALA A 39 5.38 -2.85 10.11
C ALA A 39 6.30 -1.70 9.67
N SER A 40 6.43 -0.67 10.50
CA SER A 40 7.26 0.51 10.20
C SER A 40 8.73 0.18 9.97
N LYS A 41 9.29 -0.77 10.75
CA LYS A 41 10.68 -1.23 10.56
C LYS A 41 10.83 -2.12 9.34
N LYS A 42 9.87 -3.03 9.13
CA LYS A 42 9.91 -4.02 8.05
C LYS A 42 9.87 -3.35 6.68
N ILE A 43 8.97 -2.38 6.48
CA ILE A 43 8.80 -1.72 5.18
C ILE A 43 10.04 -0.93 4.79
N VAL A 44 10.61 -0.16 5.73
CA VAL A 44 11.84 0.61 5.50
C VAL A 44 12.99 -0.30 5.06
N ARG A 45 13.22 -1.39 5.78
CA ARG A 45 14.27 -2.35 5.44
C ARG A 45 14.04 -3.01 4.08
N LEU A 46 12.83 -3.48 3.80
CA LEU A 46 12.52 -4.16 2.53
C LEU A 46 12.70 -3.23 1.33
N LEU A 47 12.28 -1.98 1.44
CA LEU A 47 12.41 -0.99 0.37
C LEU A 47 13.85 -0.54 0.19
N ALA A 48 14.61 -0.36 1.29
CA ALA A 48 16.03 -0.06 1.22
C ALA A 48 16.81 -1.17 0.48
N ASP A 49 16.52 -2.43 0.80
CA ASP A 49 17.11 -3.58 0.12
C ASP A 49 16.69 -3.63 -1.36
N LEU A 50 15.41 -3.39 -1.67
CA LEU A 50 14.87 -3.40 -3.03
C LEU A 50 15.45 -2.28 -3.91
N TRP A 51 15.61 -1.08 -3.37
CA TRP A 51 16.11 0.09 -4.08
C TRP A 51 17.64 0.22 -4.04
N GLY A 52 18.33 -0.67 -3.31
CA GLY A 52 19.77 -0.64 -3.16
C GLY A 52 20.27 0.62 -2.44
N CYS A 53 19.48 1.16 -1.50
CA CYS A 53 19.80 2.37 -0.75
C CYS A 53 19.91 2.12 0.75
N ARG A 54 20.30 3.15 1.51
CA ARG A 54 20.25 3.10 2.98
C ARG A 54 18.82 3.30 3.46
N GLU A 55 18.47 2.70 4.60
CA GLU A 55 17.17 2.89 5.27
C GLU A 55 16.85 4.38 5.51
N SER A 56 17.85 5.23 5.74
CA SER A 56 17.68 6.67 5.93
C SER A 56 17.19 7.43 4.70
N PHE A 57 17.18 6.81 3.52
CA PHE A 57 16.65 7.38 2.27
C PHE A 57 15.27 6.83 1.92
N VAL A 58 14.64 6.07 2.82
CA VAL A 58 13.28 5.56 2.64
C VAL A 58 12.34 6.39 3.49
N GLU A 59 11.51 7.19 2.85
CA GLU A 59 10.43 7.89 3.53
C GLU A 59 9.14 7.07 3.44
N VAL A 60 8.39 7.04 4.55
CA VAL A 60 7.15 6.27 4.71
C VAL A 60 6.14 7.14 5.44
N TRP A 61 4.96 7.30 4.85
CA TRP A 61 3.82 8.00 5.46
C TRP A 61 2.52 7.26 5.18
N ASN A 62 1.45 7.67 5.85
CA ASN A 62 0.13 7.04 5.77
C ASN A 62 0.18 5.52 5.97
N LEU A 63 1.01 5.07 6.94
CA LEU A 63 1.03 3.67 7.34
C LEU A 63 -0.29 3.35 8.03
N GLU A 64 -1.11 2.48 7.44
CA GLU A 64 -2.44 2.12 7.92
C GLU A 64 -2.64 0.61 7.80
N ASP A 65 -3.27 -0.01 8.80
CA ASP A 65 -3.70 -1.40 8.71
C ASP A 65 -5.07 -1.54 8.01
N GLU A 66 -5.43 -2.77 7.64
CA GLU A 66 -6.72 -3.09 7.01
C GLU A 66 -7.91 -2.53 7.80
N HIS A 67 -7.87 -2.55 9.12
CA HIS A 67 -8.99 -2.08 9.94
C HIS A 67 -9.15 -0.57 9.85
N GLU A 68 -8.05 0.18 9.96
CA GLU A 68 -8.04 1.64 9.82
C GLU A 68 -8.50 2.08 8.43
N LEU A 69 -8.02 1.41 7.37
CA LEU A 69 -8.43 1.68 5.98
C LEU A 69 -9.92 1.42 5.73
N VAL A 70 -10.45 0.34 6.30
CA VAL A 70 -11.88 0.03 6.19
C VAL A 70 -12.72 1.04 6.95
N LEU A 71 -12.25 1.52 8.12
CA LEU A 71 -12.95 2.53 8.90
C LEU A 71 -12.90 3.93 8.27
N SER A 72 -11.83 4.25 7.53
CA SER A 72 -11.67 5.54 6.86
C SER A 72 -12.33 5.61 5.48
N SER A 73 -12.80 4.48 4.95
CA SER A 73 -13.45 4.42 3.64
C SER A 73 -14.71 5.27 3.58
N VAL A 74 -14.83 6.03 2.49
CA VAL A 74 -16.03 6.84 2.21
C VAL A 74 -17.14 6.02 1.56
N ASN A 75 -16.83 4.82 1.06
CA ASN A 75 -17.78 3.92 0.42
C ASN A 75 -17.87 2.58 1.16
N VAL A 76 -18.70 2.53 2.19
CA VAL A 76 -18.89 1.31 2.99
C VAL A 76 -19.68 0.19 2.27
N SER A 77 -20.12 0.42 1.03
CA SER A 77 -20.93 -0.53 0.25
C SER A 77 -20.11 -1.45 -0.67
N VAL A 78 -18.80 -1.23 -0.79
CA VAL A 78 -17.91 -2.03 -1.65
C VAL A 78 -17.19 -3.13 -0.88
N SER A 79 -16.42 -3.96 -1.59
CA SER A 79 -15.60 -4.98 -0.94
C SER A 79 -14.50 -4.36 -0.08
N ARG A 80 -14.05 -5.08 0.96
CA ARG A 80 -12.93 -4.61 1.80
C ARG A 80 -11.68 -4.29 0.99
N TYR A 81 -11.37 -5.09 -0.02
CA TYR A 81 -10.20 -4.84 -0.87
C TYR A 81 -10.33 -3.56 -1.69
N TRP A 82 -11.54 -3.15 -2.08
CA TRP A 82 -11.75 -1.85 -2.70
C TRP A 82 -11.49 -0.71 -1.70
N MET A 83 -12.02 -0.82 -0.47
CA MET A 83 -11.81 0.18 0.58
C MET A 83 -10.31 0.43 0.82
N MET A 84 -9.51 -0.64 0.79
CA MET A 84 -8.05 -0.54 0.95
C MET A 84 -7.33 0.17 -0.20
N LEU A 85 -7.96 0.23 -1.37
CA LEU A 85 -7.45 0.92 -2.55
C LEU A 85 -7.89 2.39 -2.60
N GLU A 86 -8.68 2.88 -1.64
CA GLU A 86 -9.11 4.29 -1.57
C GLU A 86 -7.96 5.18 -1.10
N ILE A 87 -7.48 6.06 -1.98
CA ILE A 87 -6.39 7.01 -1.70
C ILE A 87 -6.88 8.40 -1.33
N GLY A 88 -8.19 8.64 -1.41
CA GLY A 88 -8.81 9.90 -1.03
C GLY A 88 -10.28 9.98 -1.40
N SER A 89 -10.82 11.19 -1.38
CA SER A 89 -12.19 11.50 -1.79
C SER A 89 -12.17 12.72 -2.69
N GLY A 90 -12.89 12.63 -3.82
CA GLY A 90 -13.14 13.71 -4.75
C GLY A 90 -14.62 14.09 -4.82
N PRO A 91 -15.00 15.05 -5.68
CA PRO A 91 -16.39 15.47 -5.86
C PRO A 91 -17.33 14.34 -6.30
N SER A 92 -16.81 13.34 -7.00
CA SER A 92 -17.56 12.19 -7.53
C SER A 92 -17.61 10.99 -6.58
N GLY A 93 -16.96 11.07 -5.40
CA GLY A 93 -16.90 9.99 -4.42
C GLY A 93 -15.46 9.53 -4.10
N PRO A 94 -15.26 8.27 -3.68
CA PRO A 94 -13.93 7.74 -3.38
C PRO A 94 -13.00 7.81 -4.60
N VAL A 95 -11.74 8.18 -4.36
CA VAL A 95 -10.67 8.08 -5.35
C VAL A 95 -9.88 6.83 -5.05
N TYR A 96 -9.77 5.94 -6.02
CA TYR A 96 -9.01 4.69 -5.91
C TYR A 96 -7.63 4.83 -6.56
N ILE A 97 -6.72 3.89 -6.26
CA ILE A 97 -5.44 3.75 -6.96
C ILE A 97 -5.71 3.63 -8.46
N ASP A 98 -5.11 4.51 -9.26
CA ASP A 98 -5.15 4.43 -10.71
C ASP A 98 -3.84 3.83 -11.24
N VAL A 99 -3.88 2.55 -11.62
CA VAL A 99 -2.69 1.86 -12.14
C VAL A 99 -2.21 2.39 -13.50
N LYS A 100 -3.05 3.10 -14.25
CA LYS A 100 -2.66 3.69 -15.54
C LYS A 100 -1.91 5.01 -15.35
N ARG A 101 -2.32 5.81 -14.37
CA ARG A 101 -1.71 7.10 -14.04
C ARG A 101 -0.55 6.98 -13.06
N ASP A 102 -0.74 6.24 -11.98
CA ASP A 102 0.17 6.15 -10.83
C ASP A 102 1.06 4.90 -10.88
N GLY A 103 0.76 3.95 -11.78
CA GLY A 103 1.44 2.67 -11.87
C GLY A 103 0.92 1.64 -10.85
N TYR A 104 1.45 0.42 -10.94
CA TYR A 104 1.05 -0.66 -10.03
C TYR A 104 1.62 -0.45 -8.63
N PRO A 105 0.82 -0.64 -7.57
CA PRO A 105 1.35 -0.66 -6.21
C PRO A 105 2.31 -1.85 -6.03
N LEU A 106 3.27 -1.70 -5.11
CA LEU A 106 4.15 -2.79 -4.74
C LEU A 106 3.44 -3.73 -3.75
N LEU A 107 3.28 -5.01 -4.11
CA LEU A 107 2.52 -5.98 -3.34
C LEU A 107 3.45 -7.01 -2.67
N LEU A 108 3.88 -6.73 -1.44
CA LEU A 108 4.76 -7.58 -0.62
C LEU A 108 3.93 -8.45 0.34
N VAL A 109 3.06 -9.28 -0.22
CA VAL A 109 2.03 -10.03 0.50
C VAL A 109 2.01 -11.52 0.14
N SER A 110 1.36 -12.33 0.96
CA SER A 110 1.12 -13.74 0.70
C SER A 110 0.28 -13.98 -0.58
N PRO A 111 0.45 -15.13 -1.28
CA PRO A 111 -0.20 -15.39 -2.57
C PRO A 111 -1.73 -15.22 -2.57
N ARG A 112 -2.39 -15.57 -1.47
CA ARG A 112 -3.83 -15.42 -1.32
C ARG A 112 -4.24 -13.95 -1.34
N LYS A 113 -3.56 -13.10 -0.57
CA LYS A 113 -3.83 -11.66 -0.54
C LYS A 113 -3.44 -10.98 -1.85
N LEU A 114 -2.35 -11.45 -2.47
CA LEU A 114 -1.91 -10.99 -3.78
C LEU A 114 -3.04 -11.15 -4.80
N GLN A 115 -3.65 -12.33 -4.87
CA GLN A 115 -4.77 -12.60 -5.79
C GLN A 115 -5.96 -11.66 -5.52
N GLN A 116 -6.33 -11.47 -4.26
CA GLN A 116 -7.48 -10.63 -3.88
C GLN A 116 -7.25 -9.14 -4.17
N LEU A 117 -6.03 -8.63 -3.90
CA LEU A 117 -5.66 -7.25 -4.21
C LEU A 117 -5.59 -7.04 -5.73
N TYR A 118 -5.00 -7.97 -6.49
CA TYR A 118 -4.97 -7.86 -7.96
C TYR A 118 -6.36 -7.89 -8.58
N GLN A 119 -7.25 -8.75 -8.07
CA GLN A 119 -8.63 -8.78 -8.53
C GLN A 119 -9.32 -7.43 -8.26
N ALA A 120 -9.22 -6.90 -7.04
CA ALA A 120 -9.80 -5.61 -6.70
C ALA A 120 -9.20 -4.46 -7.54
N LEU A 121 -7.88 -4.46 -7.78
CA LEU A 121 -7.21 -3.48 -8.65
C LEU A 121 -7.75 -3.50 -10.08
N GLY A 122 -8.20 -4.65 -10.59
CA GLY A 122 -8.80 -4.76 -11.93
C GLY A 122 -10.29 -4.39 -11.98
N GLU A 123 -10.93 -4.22 -10.83
CA GLU A 123 -12.36 -3.92 -10.71
C GLU A 123 -12.64 -2.47 -10.31
N VAL A 124 -11.74 -1.84 -9.54
CA VAL A 124 -11.90 -0.44 -9.12
C VAL A 124 -11.89 0.51 -10.33
N PRO A 125 -12.68 1.61 -10.30
CA PRO A 125 -12.62 2.63 -11.33
C PRO A 125 -11.23 3.23 -11.46
N HIS A 126 -10.77 3.40 -12.70
CA HIS A 126 -9.58 4.18 -13.04
C HIS A 126 -10.06 5.44 -13.77
N GLU A 127 -9.77 6.62 -13.21
CA GLU A 127 -10.21 7.92 -13.73
C GLU A 127 -9.16 8.57 -14.65
#